data_AF-A0A4D6MXY3-F1
#
_entry.id   AF-A0A4D6MXY3-F1
#
_cell.length_a   1.000
_cell.length_b   1.000
_cell.length_c   1.000
_cell.angle_alpha   90.00
_cell.angle_beta   90.00
_cell.angle_gamma   90.00
#
_symmetry.space_group_name_H-M   'P 1'
#
loop_
_entity.id
_entity.type
_entity.pdbx_description
1 polymer ?
#
loop_
_entity_poly.entity_id
_entity_poly.type
_entity_poly.pdbx_seq_one_letter_code
_entity_poly.pdbx_strand_id
1 'polypeptide(L)'
;MKPDIAAPGVEILAAWSPISPVSEVIGDKRISNYSVVSGTSMACHHATAATAYVKSFHPYWSPTAIKSAATPMSASLNPKAEFAYGAGQINPVKALNPGLVYDANETDYVNFLCGQGYDTKKLRTITSDDSCCTQQHNNGMVRDLNLPSFALSINTSPPFSGTFHRTVTNVGVNTSTYFLCKIL
;
A
#
# COMPACT_ATOMS: atom_id res chain seq x y z
N MET A 1 -8.23 -4.92 -0.13
CA MET A 1 -8.55 -3.67 0.62
C MET A 1 -7.73 -2.54 0.03
N LYS A 2 -8.33 -1.35 -0.14
CA LYS A 2 -7.69 -0.10 -0.56
C LYS A 2 -8.37 1.07 0.17
N PRO A 3 -7.68 2.19 0.41
CA PRO A 3 -6.26 2.46 0.14
C PRO A 3 -5.33 1.62 1.04
N ASP A 4 -4.01 1.66 0.78
CA ASP A 4 -3.05 0.88 1.58
C ASP A 4 -2.57 1.62 2.83
N ILE A 5 -2.36 2.93 2.71
CA ILE A 5 -1.75 3.78 3.75
C ILE A 5 -2.23 5.23 3.59
N ALA A 6 -2.24 5.97 4.68
CA ALA A 6 -2.51 7.41 4.71
C ALA A 6 -1.21 8.22 4.90
N ALA A 7 -1.15 9.39 4.27
CA ALA A 7 -0.05 10.34 4.39
C ALA A 7 -0.58 11.78 4.33
N PRO A 8 0.20 12.79 4.77
CA PRO A 8 -0.22 14.19 4.75
C PRO A 8 -0.51 14.67 3.32
N GLY A 9 -1.71 15.19 3.10
CA GLY A 9 -2.14 15.67 1.79
C GLY A 9 -3.11 16.86 1.83
N VAL A 10 -3.28 17.49 2.98
CA VAL A 10 -4.14 18.68 3.15
C VAL A 10 -3.24 19.85 3.54
N GLU A 11 -3.44 20.98 2.88
CA GLU A 11 -2.72 22.24 3.13
C GLU A 11 -1.20 22.08 3.09
N ILE A 12 -0.72 21.37 2.05
CA ILE A 12 0.71 21.15 1.85
C ILE A 12 1.32 22.34 1.11
N LEU A 13 2.27 22.99 1.77
CA LEU A 13 3.12 24.01 1.16
C LEU A 13 4.21 23.34 0.33
N ALA A 14 4.24 23.60 -0.98
CA ALA A 14 5.23 23.06 -1.89
C ALA A 14 5.67 24.11 -2.92
N ALA A 15 6.80 23.84 -3.60
CA ALA A 15 7.30 24.70 -4.67
C ALA A 15 6.25 24.86 -5.77
N TRP A 16 6.15 26.06 -6.33
CA TRP A 16 5.18 26.41 -7.35
C TRP A 16 5.85 27.21 -8.46
N SER A 17 5.35 27.02 -9.69
CA SER A 17 5.89 27.70 -10.86
C SER A 17 5.52 29.19 -10.82
N PRO A 18 6.49 30.13 -11.00
CA PRO A 18 6.21 31.57 -11.02
C PRO A 18 5.30 32.02 -12.18
N ILE A 19 5.15 31.19 -13.21
CA ILE A 19 4.26 31.46 -14.36
C ILE A 19 2.88 30.80 -14.21
N SER A 20 2.68 30.00 -13.18
CA SER A 20 1.39 29.37 -12.88
C SER A 20 0.57 30.25 -11.92
N PRO A 21 -0.75 30.35 -12.11
CA PRO A 21 -1.62 31.01 -11.13
C PRO A 21 -1.48 30.39 -9.75
N VAL A 22 -1.42 31.23 -8.70
CA VAL A 22 -1.32 30.77 -7.29
C VAL A 22 -2.68 30.36 -6.74
N SER A 23 -3.78 30.81 -7.34
CA SER A 23 -5.14 30.39 -7.03
C SER A 23 -5.99 30.28 -8.28
N GLU A 24 -7.17 29.65 -8.14
CA GLU A 24 -8.18 29.56 -9.19
C GLU A 24 -9.05 30.83 -9.32
N VAL A 25 -8.74 31.89 -8.55
CA VAL A 25 -9.49 33.15 -8.60
C VAL A 25 -9.12 33.93 -9.86
N ILE A 26 -10.13 34.18 -10.70
CA ILE A 26 -9.96 34.94 -11.95
C ILE A 26 -9.41 36.34 -11.63
N GLY A 27 -8.30 36.70 -12.27
CA GLY A 27 -7.65 37.99 -12.10
C GLY A 27 -6.64 38.04 -10.94
N ASP A 28 -6.40 36.94 -10.22
CA ASP A 28 -5.29 36.85 -9.27
C ASP A 28 -3.96 36.93 -10.01
N LYS A 29 -3.19 37.99 -9.72
CA LYS A 29 -1.88 38.27 -10.32
C LYS A 29 -0.72 37.97 -9.37
N ARG A 30 -0.99 37.36 -8.22
CA ARG A 30 0.06 36.99 -7.26
C ARG A 30 0.99 35.98 -7.89
N ILE A 31 2.28 36.20 -7.69
CA ILE A 31 3.34 35.28 -8.08
C ILE A 31 4.00 34.82 -6.79
N SER A 32 4.22 33.52 -6.66
CA SER A 32 4.88 32.93 -5.52
C SER A 32 5.68 31.72 -5.96
N ASN A 33 6.86 31.54 -5.35
CA ASN A 33 7.68 30.34 -5.53
C ASN A 33 7.11 29.13 -4.79
N TYR A 34 6.06 29.34 -3.99
CA TYR A 34 5.38 28.30 -3.21
C TYR A 34 3.87 28.48 -3.25
N SER A 35 3.14 27.37 -3.18
CA SER A 35 1.68 27.37 -3.04
C SER A 35 1.24 26.32 -2.03
N VAL A 36 0.08 26.55 -1.43
CA VAL A 36 -0.56 25.62 -0.49
C VAL A 36 -1.70 24.92 -1.21
N VAL A 37 -1.59 23.60 -1.35
CA VAL A 37 -2.56 22.79 -2.08
C VAL A 37 -2.91 21.52 -1.31
N SER A 38 -4.10 20.99 -1.59
CA SER A 38 -4.64 19.80 -0.96
C SER A 38 -4.98 18.75 -2.02
N GLY A 39 -4.72 17.49 -1.72
CA GLY A 39 -5.04 16.37 -2.60
C GLY A 39 -4.30 15.09 -2.23
N THR A 40 -4.83 13.96 -2.71
CA THR A 40 -4.13 12.67 -2.63
C THR A 40 -2.84 12.66 -3.44
N SER A 41 -2.70 13.54 -4.43
CA SER A 41 -1.45 13.81 -5.14
C SER A 41 -0.35 14.30 -4.20
N MET A 42 -0.66 15.17 -3.23
CA MET A 42 0.31 15.63 -2.22
C MET A 42 0.66 14.53 -1.22
N ALA A 43 -0.32 13.72 -0.81
CA ALA A 43 -0.09 12.54 0.03
C ALA A 43 0.82 11.50 -0.66
N CYS A 44 0.65 11.31 -1.97
CA CYS A 44 1.48 10.42 -2.77
C CYS A 44 2.97 10.78 -2.67
N HIS A 45 3.32 12.06 -2.82
CA HIS A 45 4.72 12.51 -2.73
C HIS A 45 5.34 12.26 -1.33
N HIS A 46 4.58 12.45 -0.26
CA HIS A 46 5.03 12.11 1.10
C HIS A 46 5.28 10.60 1.25
N ALA A 47 4.37 9.76 0.73
CA ALA A 47 4.54 8.31 0.74
C ALA A 47 5.75 7.87 -0.09
N THR A 48 5.98 8.48 -1.25
CA THR A 48 7.16 8.25 -2.09
C THR A 48 8.45 8.62 -1.36
N ALA A 49 8.50 9.80 -0.74
CA ALA A 49 9.68 10.24 0.00
C ALA A 49 10.00 9.31 1.18
N ALA A 50 8.98 8.89 1.93
CA ALA A 50 9.13 7.92 3.01
C ALA A 50 9.62 6.55 2.50
N THR A 51 9.10 6.08 1.37
CA THR A 51 9.53 4.84 0.72
C THR A 51 11.00 4.93 0.30
N ALA A 52 11.39 6.04 -0.33
CA ALA A 52 12.77 6.28 -0.73
C ALA A 52 13.72 6.37 0.48
N TYR A 53 13.27 6.99 1.58
CA TYR A 53 14.00 7.01 2.83
C TYR A 53 14.22 5.60 3.38
N VAL A 54 13.20 4.75 3.46
CA VAL A 54 13.38 3.36 3.92
C VAL A 54 14.29 2.57 2.99
N LYS A 55 14.12 2.75 1.66
CA LYS A 55 14.94 2.08 0.64
C LYS A 55 16.42 2.46 0.72
N SER A 56 16.77 3.68 1.14
CA SER A 56 18.18 4.09 1.27
C SER A 56 18.90 3.36 2.41
N PHE A 57 18.19 2.97 3.47
CA PHE A 57 18.71 2.14 4.56
C PHE A 57 18.58 0.64 4.29
N HIS A 58 17.63 0.24 3.44
CA HIS A 58 17.42 -1.15 3.04
C HIS A 58 17.43 -1.32 1.51
N PRO A 59 18.59 -1.16 0.84
CA PRO A 59 18.67 -1.12 -0.63
C PRO A 59 18.17 -2.39 -1.32
N TYR A 60 18.21 -3.53 -0.64
CA TYR A 60 17.82 -4.83 -1.20
C TYR A 60 16.38 -5.23 -0.89
N TRP A 61 15.64 -4.47 -0.08
CA TRP A 61 14.24 -4.79 0.19
C TRP A 61 13.38 -4.62 -1.06
N SER A 62 12.46 -5.56 -1.26
CA SER A 62 11.43 -5.47 -2.28
C SER A 62 10.48 -4.29 -2.02
N PRO A 63 9.73 -3.83 -3.03
CA PRO A 63 8.70 -2.80 -2.85
C PRO A 63 7.64 -3.19 -1.79
N THR A 64 7.30 -4.47 -1.73
CA THR A 64 6.32 -5.06 -0.79
C THR A 64 6.81 -5.10 0.64
N ALA A 65 8.10 -5.38 0.86
CA ALA A 65 8.70 -5.33 2.19
C ALA A 65 8.61 -3.91 2.79
N ILE A 66 8.88 -2.87 1.99
CA ILE A 66 8.84 -1.47 2.44
C ILE A 66 7.42 -1.02 2.81
N LYS A 67 6.40 -1.56 2.12
CA LYS A 67 4.99 -1.24 2.33
C LYS A 67 4.45 -1.70 3.70
N SER A 68 5.16 -2.58 4.40
CA SER A 68 4.65 -3.29 5.59
C SER A 68 4.64 -2.45 6.89
N ALA A 69 5.07 -1.18 6.86
CA ALA A 69 5.20 -0.36 8.07
C ALA A 69 4.28 0.88 8.07
N ALA A 70 3.27 0.84 8.93
CA ALA A 70 2.37 1.96 9.21
C ALA A 70 2.06 2.06 10.71
N THR A 71 1.65 3.24 11.16
CA THR A 71 1.08 3.41 12.50
C THR A 71 -0.44 3.25 12.39
N PRO A 72 -1.04 2.26 13.09
CA PRO A 72 -2.48 2.06 13.06
C PRO A 72 -3.26 3.32 13.44
N MET A 73 -4.33 3.61 12.69
CA MET A 73 -5.28 4.67 13.01
C MET A 73 -6.56 4.06 13.60
N SER A 74 -7.22 4.82 14.47
CA SER A 74 -8.44 4.37 15.13
C SER A 74 -9.67 4.60 14.26
N ALA A 75 -10.60 3.63 14.25
CA ALA A 75 -11.90 3.76 13.60
C ALA A 75 -12.76 4.87 14.25
N SER A 76 -12.44 5.32 15.47
CA SER A 76 -13.09 6.47 16.10
C SER A 76 -12.76 7.79 15.40
N LEU A 77 -11.60 7.89 14.73
CA LEU A 77 -11.18 9.06 13.97
C LEU A 77 -11.90 9.13 12.61
N ASN A 78 -12.21 7.96 12.02
CA ASN A 78 -12.95 7.89 10.77
C ASN A 78 -13.79 6.60 10.73
N PRO A 79 -15.13 6.70 10.65
CA PRO A 79 -16.03 5.54 10.69
C PRO A 79 -15.90 4.63 9.46
N LYS A 80 -15.24 5.08 8.38
CA LYS A 80 -14.91 4.24 7.22
C LYS A 80 -13.69 3.34 7.46
N ALA A 81 -13.01 3.52 8.59
CA ALA A 81 -11.90 2.69 9.07
C ALA A 81 -10.84 2.40 7.98
N GLU A 82 -10.49 1.13 7.76
CA GLU A 82 -9.46 0.69 6.82
C GLU A 82 -9.79 1.06 5.36
N PHE A 83 -11.07 1.27 5.01
CA PHE A 83 -11.45 1.77 3.69
C PHE A 83 -11.22 3.27 3.49
N ALA A 84 -10.88 4.01 4.57
CA ALA A 84 -10.44 5.40 4.49
C ALA A 84 -8.92 5.56 4.56
N TYR A 85 -8.24 4.81 5.43
CA TYR A 85 -6.81 5.04 5.72
C TYR A 85 -5.92 3.78 5.58
N GLY A 86 -6.46 2.65 5.12
CA GLY A 86 -5.71 1.40 4.99
C GLY A 86 -5.15 0.92 6.32
N ALA A 87 -3.84 0.64 6.35
CA ALA A 87 -3.13 0.25 7.56
C ALA A 87 -2.94 1.40 8.58
N GLY A 88 -3.24 2.65 8.18
CA GLY A 88 -3.09 3.84 9.02
C GLY A 88 -2.09 4.85 8.46
N GLN A 89 -1.51 5.68 9.32
CA GLN A 89 -0.63 6.77 8.91
C GLN A 89 0.81 6.31 8.76
N ILE A 90 1.47 6.76 7.69
CA ILE A 90 2.88 6.44 7.44
C ILE A 90 3.80 6.95 8.55
N ASN A 91 4.76 6.11 8.96
CA ASN A 91 5.77 6.45 9.96
C ASN A 91 7.16 6.01 9.46
N PRO A 92 7.91 6.92 8.81
CA PRO A 92 9.20 6.58 8.19
C PRO A 92 10.23 6.08 9.19
N VAL A 93 10.22 6.60 10.42
CA VAL A 93 11.19 6.23 11.47
C VAL A 93 10.95 4.80 11.94
N LYS A 94 9.70 4.41 12.21
CA LYS A 94 9.36 3.03 12.58
C LYS A 94 9.53 2.07 11.40
N ALA A 95 9.31 2.54 10.18
CA ALA A 95 9.45 1.74 8.96
C ALA A 95 10.88 1.28 8.66
N LEU A 96 11.89 1.91 9.26
CA LEU A 96 13.26 1.43 9.19
C LEU A 96 13.46 0.08 9.86
N ASN A 97 12.73 -0.23 10.93
CA ASN A 97 12.93 -1.46 11.70
C ASN A 97 11.58 -2.09 12.07
N PRO A 98 10.84 -2.64 11.09
CA PRO A 98 9.51 -3.20 11.30
C PRO A 98 9.54 -4.56 12.02
N GLY A 99 10.72 -5.20 12.10
CA GLY A 99 10.91 -6.54 12.66
C GLY A 99 10.44 -7.63 11.71
N LEU A 100 9.16 -7.61 11.31
CA LEU A 100 8.57 -8.54 10.36
C LEU A 100 8.07 -7.81 9.11
N VAL A 101 8.18 -8.46 7.95
CA VAL A 101 7.64 -7.96 6.68
C VAL A 101 6.83 -9.04 5.96
N TYR A 102 5.81 -8.59 5.21
CA TYR A 102 5.08 -9.43 4.26
C TYR A 102 5.68 -9.19 2.88
N ASP A 103 6.50 -10.13 2.43
CA ASP A 103 7.15 -10.02 1.14
C ASP A 103 6.37 -10.77 0.03
N ALA A 104 6.37 -10.21 -1.17
CA ALA A 104 5.77 -10.81 -2.35
C ALA A 104 6.56 -10.36 -3.59
N ASN A 105 6.76 -11.28 -4.53
CA ASN A 105 7.49 -11.02 -5.76
C ASN A 105 6.54 -10.82 -6.96
N GLU A 106 7.11 -10.57 -8.13
CA GLU A 106 6.34 -10.36 -9.36
C GLU A 106 5.51 -11.59 -9.74
N THR A 107 6.03 -12.80 -9.53
CA THR A 107 5.31 -14.05 -9.78
C THR A 107 4.05 -14.16 -8.90
N ASP A 108 4.10 -13.73 -7.65
CA ASP A 108 2.93 -13.70 -6.76
C ASP A 108 1.81 -12.79 -7.32
N TYR A 109 2.18 -11.65 -7.93
CA TYR A 109 1.23 -10.77 -8.60
C TYR A 109 0.69 -11.35 -9.91
N VAL A 110 1.52 -12.05 -10.70
CA VAL A 110 1.05 -12.80 -11.87
C VAL A 110 0.04 -13.86 -11.45
N ASN A 111 0.34 -14.64 -10.41
CA ASN A 111 -0.57 -15.65 -9.84
C ASN A 111 -1.89 -15.01 -9.39
N PHE A 112 -1.81 -13.88 -8.70
CA PHE A 112 -2.98 -13.12 -8.27
C PHE A 112 -3.85 -12.67 -9.45
N LEU A 113 -3.25 -12.11 -10.51
CA LEU A 113 -4.00 -11.68 -11.69
C LEU A 113 -4.64 -12.87 -12.42
N CYS A 114 -3.92 -13.97 -12.59
CA CYS A 114 -4.46 -15.20 -13.14
C CYS A 114 -5.66 -15.72 -12.31
N GLY A 115 -5.53 -15.77 -10.98
CA GLY A 115 -6.61 -16.17 -10.07
C GLY A 115 -7.83 -15.25 -10.10
N GLN A 116 -7.67 -13.98 -10.47
CA GLN A 116 -8.77 -13.04 -10.71
C GLN A 116 -9.51 -13.29 -12.04
N GLY A 117 -9.04 -14.23 -12.87
CA GLY A 117 -9.62 -14.56 -14.16
C GLY A 117 -9.04 -13.75 -15.33
N TYR A 118 -7.84 -13.17 -15.18
CA TYR A 118 -7.14 -12.57 -16.32
C TYR A 118 -6.68 -13.66 -17.29
N ASP A 119 -6.90 -13.44 -18.58
CA ASP A 119 -6.35 -14.28 -19.64
C ASP A 119 -4.89 -13.90 -19.95
N THR A 120 -4.15 -14.81 -20.58
CA THR A 120 -2.75 -14.60 -20.96
C THR A 120 -2.54 -13.36 -21.84
N LYS A 121 -3.50 -12.99 -22.70
CA LYS A 121 -3.34 -11.83 -23.58
C LYS A 121 -3.34 -10.53 -22.77
N LYS A 122 -4.32 -10.36 -21.87
CA LYS A 122 -4.41 -9.21 -20.97
C LYS A 122 -3.23 -9.16 -20.01
N LEU A 123 -2.81 -10.32 -19.50
CA LEU A 123 -1.67 -10.41 -18.60
C LEU A 123 -0.40 -9.89 -19.28
N ARG A 124 -0.12 -10.31 -20.52
CA ARG A 124 1.03 -9.85 -21.30
C ARG A 124 0.97 -8.36 -21.64
N THR A 125 -0.23 -7.80 -21.85
CA THR A 125 -0.39 -6.35 -21.99
C THR A 125 0.05 -5.59 -20.74
N ILE A 126 -0.16 -6.16 -19.54
CA ILE A 126 0.18 -5.52 -18.26
C ILE A 126 1.65 -5.74 -17.91
N THR A 127 2.11 -6.98 -17.99
CA THR A 127 3.48 -7.40 -17.62
C THR A 127 4.51 -7.01 -18.66
N SER A 128 4.11 -6.83 -19.91
CA SER A 128 5.00 -6.57 -21.06
C SER A 128 6.07 -7.65 -21.26
N ASP A 129 5.81 -8.88 -20.80
CA ASP A 129 6.68 -10.04 -20.95
C ASP A 129 5.89 -11.26 -21.49
N ASP A 130 6.50 -12.45 -21.47
CA ASP A 130 5.88 -13.70 -21.92
C ASP A 130 5.11 -14.46 -20.82
N SER A 131 4.79 -13.81 -19.70
CA SER A 131 4.06 -14.42 -18.58
C SER A 131 2.75 -15.05 -19.02
N CYS A 132 2.42 -16.19 -18.42
CA CYS A 132 1.27 -17.01 -18.78
C CYS A 132 0.57 -17.56 -17.55
N CYS A 133 -0.76 -17.63 -17.61
CA CYS A 133 -1.55 -18.33 -16.61
C CYS A 133 -1.58 -19.83 -16.94
N THR A 134 -0.87 -20.66 -16.18
CA THR A 134 -1.02 -22.14 -16.25
C THR A 134 -2.12 -22.61 -15.29
N GLN A 135 -2.58 -23.86 -15.43
CA GLN A 135 -3.60 -24.44 -14.55
C GLN A 135 -3.20 -24.40 -13.05
N GLN A 136 -1.90 -24.39 -12.74
CA GLN A 136 -1.42 -24.22 -11.36
C GLN A 136 -1.62 -22.80 -10.81
N HIS A 137 -1.60 -21.76 -11.65
CA HIS A 137 -1.84 -20.37 -11.23
C HIS A 137 -3.32 -20.14 -10.88
N ASN A 138 -4.22 -20.89 -11.51
CA ASN A 138 -5.66 -20.82 -11.25
C ASN A 138 -6.07 -21.49 -9.93
N ASN A 139 -5.19 -22.27 -9.30
CA ASN A 139 -5.44 -22.91 -8.00
C ASN A 139 -5.09 -21.99 -6.82
N GLY A 140 -4.33 -20.92 -7.04
CA GLY A 140 -4.02 -19.94 -6.00
C GLY A 140 -5.26 -19.11 -5.68
N MET A 141 -5.72 -19.15 -4.43
CA MET A 141 -6.79 -18.24 -4.00
C MET A 141 -6.26 -16.82 -4.07
N VAL A 142 -6.91 -15.96 -4.85
CA VAL A 142 -6.67 -14.49 -4.91
C VAL A 142 -6.44 -13.85 -3.53
N ARG A 143 -7.06 -14.41 -2.50
CA ARG A 143 -7.00 -13.96 -1.10
C ARG A 143 -5.68 -14.27 -0.39
N ASP A 144 -4.88 -15.19 -0.94
CA ASP A 144 -3.60 -15.66 -0.40
C ASP A 144 -2.39 -14.86 -0.90
N LEU A 145 -2.61 -13.83 -1.74
CA LEU A 145 -1.55 -12.85 -2.01
C LEU A 145 -1.03 -12.30 -0.68
N ASN A 146 0.29 -12.36 -0.48
CA ASN A 146 0.95 -12.10 0.78
C ASN A 146 1.02 -10.60 1.13
N LEU A 147 -0.15 -9.99 1.29
CA LEU A 147 -0.29 -8.59 1.67
C LEU A 147 -0.41 -8.44 3.19
N PRO A 148 0.05 -7.31 3.76
CA PRO A 148 -0.11 -6.94 5.16
C PRO A 148 -1.56 -6.49 5.48
N SER A 149 -2.55 -7.13 4.86
CA SER A 149 -3.96 -6.86 5.08
C SER A 149 -4.82 -8.09 4.75
N PHE A 150 -5.98 -8.15 5.40
CA PHE A 150 -6.99 -9.18 5.19
C PHE A 150 -8.28 -8.50 4.74
N ALA A 151 -8.89 -9.03 3.68
CA ALA A 151 -10.14 -8.49 3.16
C ALA A 151 -11.02 -9.63 2.68
N LEU A 152 -12.24 -9.68 3.20
CA LEU A 152 -13.24 -10.67 2.83
C LEU A 152 -14.52 -9.94 2.43
N SER A 153 -14.91 -10.06 1.16
CA SER A 153 -16.23 -9.62 0.73
C SER A 153 -17.23 -10.72 1.06
N ILE A 154 -18.27 -10.37 1.83
CA ILE A 154 -19.35 -11.27 2.22
C ILE A 154 -20.67 -10.70 1.70
N ASN A 155 -21.52 -11.56 1.14
CA ASN A 155 -22.93 -11.24 0.93
C ASN A 155 -23.66 -11.77 2.17
N THR A 156 -24.44 -10.92 2.83
CA THR A 156 -24.99 -11.18 4.16
C THR A 156 -25.75 -12.52 4.28
N SER A 157 -25.41 -13.30 5.33
CA SER A 157 -25.95 -14.60 5.81
C SER A 157 -25.42 -15.85 5.08
N PRO A 158 -24.76 -16.87 5.71
CA PRO A 158 -24.79 -17.44 7.09
C PRO A 158 -23.48 -17.16 7.89
N PRO A 159 -23.14 -17.86 9.01
CA PRO A 159 -21.76 -17.84 9.52
C PRO A 159 -20.77 -18.15 8.41
N PHE A 160 -19.84 -17.23 8.19
CA PHE A 160 -18.80 -17.36 7.18
C PHE A 160 -17.48 -17.74 7.86
N SER A 161 -16.70 -18.56 7.18
CA SER A 161 -15.32 -18.84 7.54
C SER A 161 -14.44 -18.58 6.33
N GLY A 162 -13.34 -17.88 6.54
CA GLY A 162 -12.37 -17.57 5.51
C GLY A 162 -10.97 -17.77 6.06
N THR A 163 -10.20 -18.67 5.44
CA THR A 163 -8.79 -18.88 5.77
C THR A 163 -7.94 -18.04 4.83
N PHE A 164 -6.90 -17.42 5.38
CA PHE A 164 -5.91 -16.66 4.63
C PHE A 164 -4.52 -17.20 4.96
N HIS A 165 -3.75 -17.53 3.94
CA HIS A 165 -2.36 -17.93 4.11
C HIS A 165 -1.45 -16.71 3.97
N ARG A 166 -0.52 -16.56 4.90
CA ARG A 166 0.48 -15.49 4.89
C ARG A 166 1.83 -16.02 5.32
N THR A 167 2.87 -15.46 4.72
CA THR A 167 4.27 -15.71 5.06
C THR A 167 4.86 -14.42 5.58
N VAL A 168 5.43 -14.44 6.78
CA VAL A 168 6.11 -13.30 7.38
C VAL A 168 7.60 -13.60 7.50
N THR A 169 8.42 -12.66 7.06
CA THR A 169 9.88 -12.78 7.09
C THR A 169 10.43 -11.88 8.18
N ASN A 170 11.26 -12.43 9.07
CA ASN A 170 12.00 -11.65 10.05
C ASN A 170 13.15 -10.89 9.36
N VAL A 171 13.10 -9.57 9.42
CA VAL A 171 14.14 -8.66 8.92
C VAL A 171 14.94 -8.02 10.07
N GLY A 172 14.62 -8.37 11.32
CA GLY A 172 15.42 -8.00 12.49
C GLY A 172 16.71 -8.81 12.59
N VAL A 173 17.72 -8.22 13.22
CA VAL A 173 19.05 -8.86 13.42
C VAL A 173 18.96 -10.07 14.36
N ASN A 174 18.07 -10.01 15.34
CA ASN A 174 17.96 -11.02 16.39
C ASN A 174 16.87 -12.04 16.08
N THR A 175 17.16 -13.31 16.37
CA THR A 175 16.12 -14.35 16.46
C THR A 175 15.13 -13.97 17.54
N SER A 176 13.87 -13.81 17.17
CA SER A 176 12.82 -13.30 18.05
C SER A 176 11.56 -14.17 17.94
N THR A 177 10.86 -14.34 19.06
CA THR A 177 9.56 -15.03 19.10
C THR A 177 8.46 -14.00 19.18
N TYR A 178 7.49 -14.08 18.26
CA TYR A 178 6.34 -13.18 18.21
C TYR A 178 5.08 -13.92 18.64
N PHE A 179 4.25 -13.26 19.47
CA PHE A 179 2.96 -13.79 19.90
C PHE A 179 1.84 -13.05 19.16
N LEU A 180 0.91 -13.81 18.59
CA LEU A 180 -0.27 -13.25 17.95
C LEU A 180 -1.30 -12.87 19.01
N CYS A 181 -1.79 -11.64 18.95
CA CYS A 181 -2.94 -11.23 19.75
C CYS A 181 -4.22 -11.76 19.07
N LYS A 182 -5.00 -12.56 19.78
CA LYS A 182 -6.28 -13.06 19.29
C LYS A 182 -7.30 -11.93 19.35
N ILE A 183 -7.69 -11.41 18.20
CA ILE A 183 -8.79 -10.45 18.08
C ILE A 183 -10.07 -11.30 18.03
N LEU A 184 -10.85 -11.26 19.11
CA LEU A 184 -12.16 -11.93 19.23
C LEU A 184 -13.27 -11.01 18.71
#